data_AF-A0A7Z2K3A8-F1
#
_entry.id   AF-A0A7Z2K3A8-F1
#
_cell.length_a   1.000
_cell.length_b   1.000
_cell.length_c   1.000
_cell.angle_alpha   90.00
_cell.angle_beta   90.00
_cell.angle_gamma   90.00
#
_symmetry.space_group_name_H-M   'P 1'
#
loop_
_entity.id
_entity.type
_entity.pdbx_description
1 polymer ?
#
loop_
_entity_poly.entity_id
_entity_poly.type
_entity_poly.pdbx_seq_one_letter_code
_entity_poly.pdbx_strand_id
1 'polypeptide(L)'
;MLYIWDVEKIIKDTLEEHQLDINYEFNNELTAPMSYNVSTNTIKFNYLQMNGYQAKVNFKLKETEENIALILLFHEIGYYLDFKKHRHDLRILMYEDEEVQQQLLSEIEENAWEHGRRLIPDHLKESYDLLREIDQQFQNGQ
;
A
#
# COMPACT_ATOMS: atom_id res chain seq x y z
N MET A 1 15.44 -4.44 11.62
CA MET A 1 15.36 -3.11 11.00
C MET A 1 15.63 -3.27 9.52
N LEU A 2 14.71 -2.83 8.66
CA LEU A 2 14.91 -2.87 7.21
C LEU A 2 15.78 -1.69 6.75
N TYR A 3 16.74 -1.98 5.89
CA TYR A 3 17.47 -0.99 5.12
C TYR A 3 16.75 -0.69 3.80
N ILE A 4 17.12 0.43 3.17
CA ILE A 4 16.59 0.84 1.85
C ILE A 4 16.69 -0.31 0.85
N TRP A 5 17.86 -0.96 0.78
CA TRP A 5 18.12 -2.06 -0.16
C TRP A 5 17.23 -3.29 0.07
N ASP A 6 16.85 -3.58 1.33
CA ASP A 6 15.95 -4.69 1.63
C ASP A 6 14.55 -4.42 1.06
N VAL A 7 14.06 -3.19 1.22
CA VAL A 7 12.76 -2.77 0.68
C VAL A 7 12.78 -2.74 -0.85
N GLU A 8 13.84 -2.19 -1.46
CA GLU A 8 14.00 -2.22 -2.92
C GLU A 8 13.98 -3.64 -3.47
N LYS A 9 14.65 -4.57 -2.80
CA LYS A 9 14.68 -5.98 -3.19
C LYS A 9 13.29 -6.61 -3.08
N ILE A 10 12.59 -6.40 -1.96
CA ILE A 10 11.21 -6.90 -1.78
C ILE A 10 10.30 -6.39 -2.91
N ILE A 11 10.35 -5.09 -3.20
CA ILE A 11 9.55 -4.49 -4.28
C ILE A 11 9.90 -5.12 -5.62
N LYS A 12 11.19 -5.13 -5.97
CA LYS A 12 11.66 -5.66 -7.26
C LYS A 12 11.24 -7.13 -7.45
N ASP A 13 11.57 -7.99 -6.49
CA ASP A 13 11.31 -9.43 -6.59
C ASP A 13 9.80 -9.70 -6.74
N THR A 14 8.96 -8.98 -5.98
CA THR A 14 7.49 -9.10 -6.05
C THR A 14 6.94 -8.63 -7.40
N LEU A 15 7.39 -7.48 -7.91
CA LEU A 15 6.95 -6.96 -9.21
C LEU A 15 7.35 -7.89 -10.36
N GLU A 16 8.57 -8.45 -10.32
CA GLU A 16 9.04 -9.43 -11.30
C GLU A 16 8.23 -10.74 -11.25
N GLU A 17 7.95 -11.27 -10.06
CA GLU A 17 7.14 -12.48 -9.87
C GLU A 17 5.73 -12.33 -10.48
N HIS A 18 5.10 -11.18 -10.26
CA HIS A 18 3.76 -10.89 -10.75
C HIS A 18 3.72 -10.26 -12.16
N GLN A 19 4.88 -10.07 -12.81
CA GLN A 19 5.00 -9.44 -14.14
C GLN A 19 4.32 -8.06 -14.19
N LEU A 20 4.51 -7.27 -13.13
CA LEU A 20 3.92 -5.94 -12.98
C LEU A 20 4.90 -4.86 -13.46
N ASP A 21 4.49 -4.13 -14.48
CA ASP A 21 5.24 -2.98 -15.01
C ASP A 21 4.93 -1.73 -14.17
N ILE A 22 5.59 -1.63 -13.01
CA ILE A 22 5.46 -0.53 -12.04
C ILE A 22 6.87 -0.04 -11.71
N ASN A 23 7.10 1.27 -11.75
CA ASN A 23 8.38 1.84 -11.30
C ASN A 23 8.44 1.82 -9.77
N TYR A 24 9.64 1.86 -9.19
CA TYR A 24 9.79 2.09 -7.76
C TYR A 24 10.94 3.03 -7.46
N GLU A 25 10.78 3.85 -6.42
CA GLU A 25 11.82 4.77 -5.97
C GLU A 25 11.76 5.01 -4.46
N PHE A 26 12.92 5.24 -3.89
CA PHE A 26 13.04 5.74 -2.53
C PHE A 26 12.72 7.24 -2.46
N ASN A 27 11.94 7.65 -1.46
CA ASN A 27 11.58 9.06 -1.25
C ASN A 27 11.59 9.43 0.25
N ASN A 28 12.55 10.27 0.66
CA ASN A 28 12.65 10.77 2.03
C ASN A 28 11.56 11.77 2.44
N GLU A 29 10.89 12.39 1.47
CA GLU A 29 9.85 13.38 1.71
C GLU A 29 8.46 12.74 1.84
N LEU A 30 8.34 11.45 1.51
CA LEU A 30 7.09 10.72 1.67
C LEU A 30 6.75 10.57 3.15
N THR A 31 5.56 11.03 3.55
CA THR A 31 5.07 10.96 4.93
C THR A 31 4.48 9.60 5.30
N ALA A 32 4.13 8.80 4.30
CA ALA A 32 3.68 7.42 4.44
C ALA A 32 4.87 6.43 4.37
N PRO A 33 4.73 5.20 4.91
CA PRO A 33 5.72 4.14 4.73
C PRO A 33 5.92 3.77 3.26
N MET A 34 4.83 3.64 2.51
CA MET A 34 4.78 3.34 1.09
C MET A 34 3.58 4.04 0.45
N SER A 35 3.63 4.30 -0.86
CA SER A 35 2.50 4.85 -1.62
C SER A 35 2.65 4.57 -3.11
N TYR A 36 1.57 4.22 -3.78
CA TYR A 36 1.49 4.16 -5.24
C TYR A 36 1.05 5.51 -5.82
N ASN A 37 1.79 5.99 -6.81
CA ASN A 37 1.44 7.18 -7.60
C ASN A 37 0.91 6.76 -8.98
N VAL A 38 -0.38 6.99 -9.21
CA VAL A 38 -1.05 6.65 -10.46
C VAL A 38 -0.50 7.42 -11.67
N SER A 39 -0.14 8.68 -11.50
CA SER A 39 0.30 9.56 -12.60
C SER A 39 1.67 9.17 -13.14
N THR A 40 2.57 8.72 -12.27
CA THR A 40 3.93 8.28 -12.64
C THR A 40 4.07 6.76 -12.72
N ASN A 41 3.02 6.01 -12.38
CA ASN A 41 3.03 4.56 -12.24
C ASN A 41 4.22 4.11 -11.38
N THR A 42 4.32 4.64 -10.16
CA THR A 42 5.50 4.47 -9.29
C THR A 42 5.10 4.16 -7.86
N ILE A 43 5.67 3.10 -7.29
CA ILE A 43 5.65 2.85 -5.85
C ILE A 43 6.79 3.62 -5.20
N LYS A 44 6.45 4.55 -4.30
CA LYS A 44 7.43 5.27 -3.49
C LYS A 44 7.45 4.70 -2.09
N PHE A 45 8.62 4.68 -1.46
CA PHE A 45 8.74 4.27 -0.06
C PHE A 45 9.70 5.16 0.72
N ASN A 46 9.47 5.26 2.03
CA ASN A 46 10.35 5.97 2.96
C ASN A 46 10.82 5.03 4.06
N TYR A 47 12.13 4.79 4.15
CA TYR A 47 12.71 3.84 5.10
C TYR A 47 12.44 4.20 6.58
N LEU A 48 12.42 5.50 6.93
CA LEU A 48 12.14 5.93 8.30
C LEU A 48 10.68 5.70 8.65
N GLN A 49 9.77 6.05 7.74
CA GLN A 49 8.34 5.83 7.93
C GLN A 49 8.00 4.35 7.95
N MET A 50 8.64 3.54 7.10
CA MET A 50 8.54 2.07 7.10
C MET A 50 8.89 1.49 8.47
N ASN A 51 10.09 1.77 8.98
CA ASN A 51 10.53 1.23 10.27
C ASN A 51 9.69 1.77 11.44
N GLY A 52 9.26 3.04 11.38
CA GLY A 52 8.37 3.63 12.38
C GLY A 52 6.98 3.00 12.40
N TYR A 53 6.40 2.78 11.22
CA TYR A 53 5.11 2.12 11.05
C TYR A 53 5.17 0.66 11.53
N GLN A 54 6.22 -0.08 11.15
CA GLN A 54 6.46 -1.45 11.61
C GLN A 54 6.47 -1.53 13.14
N ALA A 55 7.22 -0.65 13.81
CA ALA A 55 7.24 -0.60 15.27
C ALA A 55 5.86 -0.31 15.87
N LYS A 56 5.04 0.51 15.19
CA LYS A 56 3.68 0.85 15.61
C LYS A 56 2.69 -0.31 15.48
N VAL A 57 2.80 -1.16 14.46
CA VAL A 57 1.80 -2.20 14.18
C VAL A 57 2.21 -3.59 14.68
N ASN A 58 3.52 -3.86 14.79
CA ASN A 58 4.00 -5.22 15.02
C ASN A 58 3.59 -5.82 16.37
N PHE A 59 3.31 -5.00 17.39
CA PHE A 59 2.82 -5.51 18.67
C PHE A 59 1.49 -6.26 18.56
N LYS A 60 0.65 -5.92 17.56
CA LYS A 60 -0.60 -6.62 17.24
C LYS A 60 -0.36 -7.72 16.20
N LEU A 61 0.38 -7.38 15.14
CA LEU A 61 0.55 -8.23 13.97
C LEU A 61 1.44 -9.46 14.24
N LYS A 62 2.53 -9.28 15.02
CA LYS A 62 3.54 -10.30 15.33
C LYS A 62 4.17 -10.94 14.09
N GLU A 63 4.48 -10.12 13.10
CA GLU A 63 5.11 -10.51 11.84
C GLU A 63 6.57 -10.07 11.77
N THR A 64 7.30 -10.63 10.80
CA THR A 64 8.62 -10.10 10.47
C THR A 64 8.49 -8.73 9.81
N GLU A 65 9.56 -7.95 9.88
CA GLU A 65 9.57 -6.64 9.24
C GLU A 65 9.44 -6.77 7.71
N GLU A 66 10.08 -7.78 7.12
CA GLU A 66 9.95 -8.11 5.69
C GLU A 66 8.50 -8.43 5.32
N ASN A 67 7.79 -9.23 6.13
CA ASN A 67 6.39 -9.57 5.89
C ASN A 67 5.49 -8.33 5.99
N ILE A 68 5.75 -7.42 6.93
CA ILE A 68 5.02 -6.15 7.00
C ILE A 68 5.26 -5.30 5.75
N ALA A 69 6.51 -5.23 5.27
CA ALA A 69 6.82 -4.51 4.03
C ALA A 69 6.14 -5.14 2.82
N LEU A 70 6.09 -6.47 2.75
CA LEU A 70 5.41 -7.21 1.70
C LEU A 70 3.89 -6.98 1.73
N ILE A 71 3.28 -7.00 2.92
CA ILE A 71 1.86 -6.69 3.12
C ILE A 71 1.53 -5.28 2.62
N LEU A 72 2.32 -4.28 3.03
CA LEU A 72 2.15 -2.89 2.55
C LEU A 72 2.30 -2.80 1.03
N LEU A 73 3.30 -3.48 0.46
CA LEU A 73 3.49 -3.53 -0.98
C LEU A 73 2.28 -4.13 -1.71
N PHE A 74 1.68 -5.21 -1.21
CA PHE A 74 0.48 -5.77 -1.83
C PHE A 74 -0.73 -4.85 -1.75
N HIS A 75 -0.83 -4.02 -0.71
CA HIS A 75 -1.83 -2.95 -0.66
C HIS A 75 -1.61 -1.91 -1.77
N GLU A 76 -0.38 -1.44 -1.97
CA GLU A 76 -0.04 -0.51 -3.05
C GLU A 76 -0.22 -1.11 -4.47
N ILE A 77 0.08 -2.40 -4.64
CA ILE A 77 -0.23 -3.14 -5.87
C ILE A 77 -1.75 -3.21 -6.08
N GLY A 78 -2.52 -3.32 -5.00
CA GLY A 78 -3.97 -3.24 -5.00
C GLY A 78 -4.47 -1.97 -5.69
N TYR A 79 -3.95 -0.81 -5.27
CA TYR A 79 -4.23 0.48 -5.93
C TYR A 79 -3.91 0.46 -7.43
N TYR A 80 -2.71 -0.02 -7.79
CA TYR A 80 -2.33 -0.15 -9.20
C TYR A 80 -3.36 -0.96 -10.02
N LEU A 81 -3.78 -2.12 -9.48
CA LEU A 81 -4.73 -3.00 -10.16
C LEU A 81 -6.11 -2.37 -10.29
N ASP A 82 -6.53 -1.62 -9.28
CA ASP A 82 -7.81 -0.94 -9.26
C ASP A 82 -7.86 0.15 -10.35
N PHE A 83 -6.87 1.04 -10.38
CA PHE A 83 -6.74 2.06 -11.42
C PHE A 83 -6.53 1.50 -12.84
N LYS A 84 -5.98 0.27 -12.96
CA LYS A 84 -5.83 -0.40 -14.27
C LYS A 84 -7.15 -0.95 -14.79
N LYS A 85 -8.03 -1.43 -13.91
CA LYS A 85 -9.33 -2.02 -14.26
C LYS A 85 -10.41 -0.96 -14.39
N HIS A 86 -10.46 -0.06 -13.42
CA HIS A 86 -11.37 1.06 -13.37
C HIS A 86 -10.59 2.28 -13.83
N ARG A 87 -10.99 2.88 -14.95
CA ARG A 87 -10.62 4.27 -15.19
C ARG A 87 -11.41 5.12 -14.21
N HIS A 88 -10.97 5.15 -12.96
CA HIS A 88 -11.42 6.15 -12.01
C HIS A 88 -11.28 7.49 -12.69
N ASP A 89 -12.38 8.22 -12.77
CA ASP A 89 -12.34 9.52 -13.40
C ASP A 89 -11.55 10.43 -12.48
N LEU A 90 -10.25 10.58 -12.76
CA LEU A 90 -9.37 11.47 -12.01
C LEU A 90 -9.92 12.89 -11.96
N ARG A 91 -10.84 13.26 -12.86
CA ARG A 91 -11.58 14.51 -12.79
C ARG A 91 -12.46 14.59 -11.54
N ILE A 92 -13.06 13.50 -11.08
CA ILE A 92 -13.83 13.47 -9.83
C ILE A 92 -12.94 13.86 -8.66
N LEU A 93 -11.76 13.24 -8.57
CA LEU A 93 -10.76 13.56 -7.53
C LEU A 93 -10.21 15.00 -7.63
N MET A 94 -10.34 15.66 -8.78
CA MET A 94 -9.80 17.00 -9.02
C MET A 94 -10.82 18.13 -8.94
N TYR A 95 -12.08 17.87 -9.30
CA TYR A 95 -13.05 18.92 -9.63
C TYR A 95 -14.39 18.78 -8.93
N GLU A 96 -14.71 17.62 -8.34
CA GLU A 96 -15.98 17.42 -7.64
C GLU A 96 -15.89 17.84 -6.17
N ASP A 97 -17.03 17.94 -5.50
CA ASP A 97 -17.11 18.33 -4.09
C ASP A 97 -16.45 17.30 -3.16
N GLU A 98 -15.99 17.77 -1.99
CA GLU A 98 -15.24 16.97 -1.01
C GLU A 98 -15.96 15.68 -0.62
N GLU A 99 -17.28 15.71 -0.44
CA GLU A 99 -18.07 14.51 -0.11
C GLU A 99 -17.96 13.43 -1.20
N VAL A 100 -18.02 13.84 -2.47
CA VAL A 100 -17.92 12.93 -3.62
C VAL A 100 -16.49 12.39 -3.73
N GLN A 101 -15.49 13.24 -3.50
CA GLN A 101 -14.09 12.81 -3.48
C GLN A 101 -13.83 11.79 -2.37
N GLN A 102 -14.36 11.99 -1.17
CA GLN A 102 -14.19 11.06 -0.05
C GLN A 102 -14.90 9.72 -0.30
N GLN A 103 -16.08 9.73 -0.92
CA GLN A 103 -16.76 8.50 -1.32
C GLN A 103 -15.94 7.70 -2.32
N LEU A 104 -15.40 8.37 -3.35
CA LEU A 104 -14.54 7.72 -4.33
C LEU A 104 -13.23 7.21 -3.72
N LEU A 105 -12.58 7.99 -2.85
CA LEU A 105 -11.35 7.54 -2.16
C LEU A 105 -11.61 6.32 -1.28
N SER A 106 -12.75 6.27 -0.58
CA SER A 106 -13.15 5.11 0.22
C SER A 106 -13.38 3.86 -0.64
N GLU A 107 -14.02 4.01 -1.80
CA GLU A 107 -14.20 2.92 -2.76
C GLU A 107 -12.86 2.41 -3.30
N ILE A 108 -11.95 3.32 -3.67
CA ILE A 108 -10.61 2.97 -4.16
C ILE A 108 -9.83 2.22 -3.07
N GLU A 109 -9.84 2.72 -1.84
CA GLU A 109 -9.17 2.06 -0.69
C GLU A 109 -9.70 0.65 -0.47
N GLU A 110 -11.03 0.48 -0.44
CA GLU A 110 -11.68 -0.83 -0.30
C GLU A 110 -11.25 -1.79 -1.42
N ASN A 111 -11.25 -1.32 -2.67
CA ASN A 111 -10.84 -2.12 -3.83
C ASN A 111 -9.34 -2.45 -3.79
N ALA A 112 -8.49 -1.55 -3.31
CA ALA A 112 -7.06 -1.76 -3.18
C ALA A 112 -6.78 -2.94 -2.23
N TRP A 113 -7.40 -2.95 -1.05
CA TRP A 113 -7.30 -4.08 -0.12
C TRP A 113 -7.80 -5.39 -0.75
N GLU A 114 -8.95 -5.37 -1.43
CA GLU A 114 -9.50 -6.57 -2.06
C GLU A 114 -8.62 -7.10 -3.21
N HIS A 115 -7.97 -6.22 -3.96
CA HIS A 115 -7.05 -6.60 -5.03
C HIS A 115 -5.71 -7.11 -4.49
N GLY A 116 -5.13 -6.45 -3.49
CA GLY A 116 -3.90 -6.90 -2.84
C GLY A 116 -4.07 -8.26 -2.17
N ARG A 117 -5.18 -8.47 -1.44
CA ARG A 117 -5.51 -9.74 -0.78
C ARG A 117 -5.58 -10.94 -1.74
N ARG A 118 -5.94 -10.71 -3.01
CA ARG A 118 -6.02 -11.78 -4.03
C ARG A 118 -4.64 -12.23 -4.51
N LEU A 119 -3.62 -11.37 -4.42
CA LEU A 119 -2.27 -11.66 -4.89
C LEU A 119 -1.32 -12.09 -3.78
N ILE A 120 -1.54 -11.61 -2.55
CA ILE A 120 -0.62 -11.91 -1.45
C ILE A 120 -0.54 -13.42 -1.16
N PRO A 121 0.65 -13.97 -0.81
CA PRO A 121 0.80 -15.37 -0.45
C PRO A 121 -0.18 -15.82 0.65
N ASP A 122 -0.70 -17.03 0.52
CA ASP A 122 -1.76 -17.56 1.41
C ASP A 122 -1.39 -17.48 2.90
N HIS A 123 -0.12 -17.72 3.24
CA HIS A 123 0.36 -17.68 4.62
C HIS A 123 0.35 -16.29 5.26
N LEU A 124 0.21 -15.21 4.48
CA LEU A 124 0.16 -13.82 4.97
C LEU A 124 -1.25 -13.23 4.94
N LYS A 125 -2.26 -13.94 4.43
CA LYS A 125 -3.62 -13.39 4.29
C LYS A 125 -4.22 -12.96 5.62
N GLU A 126 -4.00 -13.73 6.68
CA GLU A 126 -4.50 -13.36 8.02
C GLU A 126 -3.86 -12.07 8.53
N SER A 127 -2.54 -11.94 8.36
CA SER A 127 -1.80 -10.73 8.74
C SER A 127 -2.18 -9.53 7.85
N TYR A 128 -2.45 -9.75 6.57
CA TYR A 128 -2.94 -8.73 5.66
C TYR A 128 -4.29 -8.17 6.11
N ASP A 129 -5.24 -9.06 6.41
CA ASP A 129 -6.57 -8.70 6.89
C ASP A 129 -6.48 -7.97 8.25
N LEU A 130 -5.62 -8.43 9.15
CA LEU A 130 -5.39 -7.78 10.44
C LEU A 130 -4.76 -6.39 10.30
N LEU A 131 -3.82 -6.19 9.36
CA LEU A 131 -3.23 -4.87 9.13
C LEU A 131 -4.28 -3.86 8.66
N ARG A 132 -5.16 -4.27 7.74
CA ARG A 132 -6.29 -3.46 7.28
C ARG A 132 -7.19 -3.02 8.44
N GLU A 133 -7.53 -3.95 9.34
CA GLU A 133 -8.32 -3.62 10.54
C GLU A 133 -7.60 -2.62 11.46
N ILE A 134 -6.28 -2.77 11.62
CA ILE A 134 -5.46 -1.86 12.42
C ILE A 134 -5.44 -0.45 11.81
N ASP A 135 -5.30 -0.33 10.50
CA ASP A 135 -5.29 0.97 9.81
C ASP A 135 -6.64 1.67 9.90
N GLN A 136 -7.75 0.93 9.73
CA GLN A 136 -9.10 1.47 9.95
C GLN A 136 -9.31 1.99 11.38
N GLN A 137 -8.73 1.33 12.39
CA GLN A 137 -8.78 1.83 13.77
C GLN A 137 -7.98 3.13 13.95
N PHE A 138 -6.85 3.29 13.26
CA PHE A 138 -6.06 4.52 13.33
C PHE A 138 -6.75 5.70 12.64
N GLN A 139 -7.48 5.46 11.55
CA GLN A 139 -8.25 6.50 10.86
C GLN A 139 -9.47 6.94 11.68
N ASN A 140 -10.15 6.02 12.37
CA ASN A 140 -11.31 6.32 13.21
C ASN A 140 -10.98 6.90 14.61
N GLY A 141 -9.70 6.93 14.99
CA GLY A 141 -9.22 7.42 16.29
C GLY A 141 -8.69 8.86 16.27
N GLN A 142 -8.80 9.55 15.14
CA GLN A 142 -8.53 10.99 14.98
C GLN A 142 -9.83 11.78 14.95
#